data_AF-A0AAD5QL02-F1
#
_entry.id   AF-A0AAD5QL02-F1
#
_cell.length_a   1.000
_cell.length_b   1.000
_cell.length_c   1.000
_cell.angle_alpha   90.00
_cell.angle_beta   90.00
_cell.angle_gamma   90.00
#
_symmetry.space_group_name_H-M   'P 1'
#
loop_
_entity.id
_entity.type
_entity.pdbx_description
1 polymer ?
#
loop_
_entity_poly.entity_id
_entity_poly.type
_entity_poly.pdbx_seq_one_letter_code
_entity_poly.pdbx_strand_id
1 'polypeptide(L)'
;MNTLIAVLLLLTVLRLGYSVETHSSGQSSVSVEEYSSSNDSTYSSEKDESVSVEEYSSSYDSTYSSEKDESVSVEEHSSSHDSTYSSEKDESVSVEEYSSSNDSTYSSEKDESVSVEEYSSSHDSTYSSEKDESVSVEEYSSSHDSTDSSEKDESVSVKEHSSSNDSSDSSEEDDIDYEDTIIYAESIPDCGNDTNMNATIRMAAYSLHIVLRGDLANGQVKNGNRTEAKNFSSASDMSLLVTTILFSKYDCGLEQSAFNISKMCRHESDLNFSNVGSNSAFYAGKIDDVHQLIHELIYGWWNTSMQSFPLSKATPTASDSGMIPFLQMANANTTKIGCAYSECSSGRDGCDDSSSSIVLVCSYGTAHIQPNTPIYTEGRPCDTCNNTCAYKSLCNRTMSELECH
;
A
#
# COMPACT_ATOMS: atom_id res chain seq x y z
N MET A 1 -6.13 57.71 6.02
CA MET A 1 -7.10 57.33 7.06
C MET A 1 -7.62 55.98 6.63
N ASN A 2 -6.85 54.94 6.96
CA ASN A 2 -7.09 53.57 6.51
C ASN A 2 -8.35 53.06 7.19
N THR A 3 -9.26 52.53 6.40
CA THR A 3 -10.45 51.84 6.88
C THR A 3 -10.07 50.38 7.03
N LEU A 4 -9.92 49.92 8.29
CA LEU A 4 -9.86 48.51 8.65
C LEU A 4 -11.17 47.87 8.16
N ILE A 5 -11.10 46.94 7.22
CA ILE A 5 -12.19 46.01 6.91
C ILE A 5 -11.69 44.64 7.36
N ALA A 6 -11.99 44.29 8.61
CA ALA A 6 -11.92 42.90 9.04
C ALA A 6 -13.24 42.24 8.58
N VAL A 7 -13.18 41.40 7.54
CA VAL A 7 -14.32 40.57 7.15
C VAL A 7 -14.25 39.30 8.00
N LEU A 8 -14.92 39.30 9.14
CA LEU A 8 -15.15 38.09 9.93
C LEU A 8 -16.23 37.27 9.20
N LEU A 9 -15.82 36.33 8.35
CA LEU A 9 -16.72 35.42 7.64
C LEU A 9 -17.05 34.21 8.54
N LEU A 10 -18.00 34.39 9.45
CA LEU A 10 -18.63 33.28 10.20
C LEU A 10 -19.56 32.51 9.23
N LEU A 11 -19.01 31.52 8.53
CA LEU A 11 -19.74 30.64 7.61
C LEU A 11 -20.21 29.37 8.33
N THR A 12 -21.29 29.45 9.10
CA THR A 12 -22.04 28.24 9.48
C THR A 12 -22.90 27.80 8.29
N VAL A 13 -22.35 26.97 7.40
CA VAL A 13 -23.08 26.45 6.21
C VAL A 13 -23.65 25.06 6.50
N LEU A 14 -24.77 24.99 7.24
CA LEU A 14 -25.63 23.81 7.24
C LEU A 14 -26.55 23.86 6.00
N ARG A 15 -26.12 23.31 4.85
CA ARG A 15 -27.02 23.07 3.70
C ARG A 15 -26.73 21.77 2.93
N LEU A 16 -27.82 21.05 2.70
CA LEU A 16 -27.92 19.80 1.97
C LEU A 16 -27.63 19.97 0.46
N GLY A 17 -26.62 19.26 -0.04
CA GLY A 17 -26.61 18.65 -1.37
C GLY A 17 -25.88 19.34 -2.53
N TYR A 18 -24.86 20.17 -2.30
CA TYR A 18 -24.00 20.72 -3.36
C TYR A 18 -22.53 20.77 -2.91
N SER A 19 -21.59 20.64 -3.85
CA SER A 19 -20.17 20.96 -3.67
C SER A 19 -20.03 22.42 -3.22
N VAL A 20 -19.23 22.69 -2.21
CA VAL A 20 -19.09 24.03 -1.62
C VAL A 20 -17.68 24.56 -1.89
N GLU A 21 -17.59 25.60 -2.71
CA GLU A 21 -16.34 26.32 -3.00
C GLU A 21 -16.29 27.63 -2.19
N THR A 22 -15.23 27.81 -1.41
CA THR A 22 -14.92 29.06 -0.69
C THR A 22 -13.62 29.66 -1.23
N HIS A 23 -13.61 30.97 -1.44
CA HIS A 23 -12.45 31.68 -2.01
C HIS A 23 -12.24 33.02 -1.31
N SER A 24 -11.00 33.31 -0.95
CA SER A 24 -10.53 34.60 -0.46
C SER A 24 -9.47 35.19 -1.38
N SER A 25 -9.39 36.53 -1.44
CA SER A 25 -8.28 37.20 -2.11
C SER A 25 -8.10 38.64 -1.66
N GLY A 26 -6.83 39.07 -1.51
CA GLY A 26 -6.43 40.43 -1.20
C GLY A 26 -6.88 40.94 0.17
N GLN A 27 -7.14 40.06 1.12
CA GLN A 27 -7.57 40.36 2.48
C GLN A 27 -6.37 40.59 3.41
N SER A 28 -6.55 41.47 4.39
CA SER A 28 -5.55 41.67 5.46
C SER A 28 -5.58 40.55 6.50
N SER A 29 -6.74 39.92 6.69
CA SER A 29 -6.93 38.81 7.61
C SER A 29 -8.16 37.99 7.24
N VAL A 30 -8.02 36.69 7.16
CA VAL A 30 -9.07 35.70 6.95
C VAL A 30 -9.01 34.70 8.09
N SER A 31 -10.14 34.47 8.77
CA SER A 31 -10.23 33.52 9.88
C SER A 31 -11.44 32.60 9.69
N VAL A 32 -11.20 31.29 9.64
CA VAL A 32 -12.22 30.24 9.55
C VAL A 32 -12.14 29.40 10.82
N GLU A 33 -13.08 29.59 11.73
CA GLU A 33 -13.10 28.88 13.03
C GLU A 33 -13.60 27.44 12.90
N GLU A 34 -14.57 27.19 12.01
CA GLU A 34 -15.11 25.85 11.79
C GLU A 34 -15.77 25.82 10.41
N TYR A 35 -15.36 24.87 9.59
CA TYR A 35 -16.00 24.55 8.33
C TYR A 35 -16.22 23.05 8.25
N SER A 36 -17.48 22.63 8.06
CA SER A 36 -17.81 21.23 7.84
C SER A 36 -18.73 21.08 6.62
N SER A 37 -18.38 20.18 5.71
CA SER A 37 -19.18 19.84 4.53
C SER A 37 -19.59 18.37 4.53
N SER A 38 -20.81 18.10 4.06
CA SER A 38 -21.30 16.72 3.82
C SER A 38 -21.14 16.27 2.36
N ASN A 39 -20.39 17.03 1.56
CA ASN A 39 -20.09 16.79 0.13
C ASN A 39 -18.69 17.33 -0.14
N ASP A 40 -18.21 17.15 -1.38
CA ASP A 40 -16.93 17.70 -1.82
C ASP A 40 -16.79 19.18 -1.45
N SER A 41 -15.62 19.54 -0.93
CA SER A 41 -15.34 20.88 -0.46
C SER A 41 -14.04 21.42 -1.04
N THR A 42 -14.05 22.69 -1.40
CA THR A 42 -12.85 23.36 -1.90
C THR A 42 -12.68 24.70 -1.20
N TYR A 43 -11.51 24.95 -0.63
CA TYR A 43 -11.10 26.25 -0.12
C TYR A 43 -9.90 26.77 -0.92
N SER A 44 -9.91 28.07 -1.25
CA SER A 44 -8.76 28.73 -1.87
C SER A 44 -8.52 30.13 -1.31
N SER A 45 -7.25 30.52 -1.16
CA SER A 45 -6.82 31.89 -0.85
C SER A 45 -5.81 32.38 -1.88
N GLU A 46 -5.78 33.70 -2.11
CA GLU A 46 -4.81 34.32 -3.04
C GLU A 46 -4.46 35.76 -2.65
N LYS A 47 -3.18 36.03 -2.34
CA LYS A 47 -2.65 37.37 -1.97
C LYS A 47 -3.24 37.93 -0.67
N ASP A 48 -3.54 37.06 0.28
CA ASP A 48 -3.97 37.42 1.63
C ASP A 48 -2.75 37.62 2.55
N GLU A 49 -2.81 38.60 3.45
CA GLU A 49 -1.75 38.90 4.43
C GLU A 49 -1.74 37.87 5.58
N SER A 50 -2.92 37.37 5.96
CA SER A 50 -3.04 36.27 6.93
C SER A 50 -4.29 35.44 6.70
N VAL A 51 -4.14 34.11 6.72
CA VAL A 51 -5.21 33.12 6.63
C VAL A 51 -5.06 32.14 7.79
N SER A 52 -6.06 32.06 8.65
CA SER A 52 -6.11 31.09 9.77
C SER A 52 -7.35 30.21 9.65
N VAL A 53 -7.17 28.90 9.69
CA VAL A 53 -8.23 27.90 9.63
C VAL A 53 -8.07 26.94 10.80
N GLU A 54 -9.01 26.99 11.75
CA GLU A 54 -8.98 26.14 12.95
C GLU A 54 -9.49 24.73 12.63
N GLU A 55 -10.62 24.59 11.92
CA GLU A 55 -11.15 23.28 11.51
C GLU A 55 -11.75 23.34 10.11
N TYR A 56 -11.29 22.43 9.23
CA TYR A 56 -11.83 22.23 7.89
C TYR A 56 -12.06 20.74 7.63
N SER A 57 -13.32 20.31 7.67
CA SER A 57 -13.71 18.90 7.53
C SER A 57 -14.69 18.66 6.37
N SER A 58 -14.50 17.53 5.67
CA SER A 58 -15.40 17.06 4.61
C SER A 58 -15.76 15.58 4.77
N SER A 59 -17.03 15.25 4.52
CA SER A 59 -17.48 13.86 4.45
C SER A 59 -17.27 13.20 3.08
N TYR A 60 -16.62 13.89 2.15
CA TYR A 60 -16.17 13.39 0.84
C TYR A 60 -14.85 14.08 0.52
N ASP A 61 -14.50 14.25 -0.76
CA ASP A 61 -13.21 14.80 -1.15
C ASP A 61 -13.05 16.25 -0.65
N SER A 62 -11.84 16.61 -0.28
CA SER A 62 -11.52 17.97 0.15
C SER A 62 -10.28 18.52 -0.54
N THR A 63 -10.33 19.79 -0.89
CA THR A 63 -9.22 20.49 -1.53
C THR A 63 -8.98 21.82 -0.83
N TYR A 64 -7.74 22.06 -0.43
CA TYR A 64 -7.26 23.34 0.08
C TYR A 64 -6.15 23.86 -0.83
N SER A 65 -6.19 25.14 -1.19
CA SER A 65 -5.11 25.75 -1.96
C SER A 65 -4.81 27.19 -1.53
N SER A 66 -3.54 27.55 -1.44
CA SER A 66 -3.09 28.94 -1.19
C SER A 66 -2.11 29.38 -2.28
N GLU A 67 -2.10 30.67 -2.61
CA GLU A 67 -1.18 31.23 -3.60
C GLU A 67 -0.81 32.69 -3.29
N LYS A 68 0.49 32.96 -3.10
CA LYS A 68 1.06 34.29 -2.80
C LYS A 68 0.55 34.92 -1.51
N ASP A 69 0.22 34.12 -0.52
CA ASP A 69 -0.19 34.55 0.81
C ASP A 69 1.05 34.81 1.71
N GLU A 70 0.96 35.78 2.62
CA GLU A 70 2.07 36.11 3.53
C GLU A 70 2.12 35.13 4.73
N SER A 71 0.96 34.70 5.22
CA SER A 71 0.87 33.67 6.27
C SER A 71 -0.38 32.82 6.14
N VAL A 72 -0.21 31.50 6.19
CA VAL A 72 -1.27 30.49 6.16
C VAL A 72 -1.09 29.54 7.34
N SER A 73 -2.08 29.48 8.23
CA SER A 73 -2.11 28.52 9.35
C SER A 73 -3.37 27.66 9.30
N VAL A 74 -3.19 26.34 9.30
CA VAL A 74 -4.28 25.36 9.34
C VAL A 74 -4.06 24.42 10.52
N GLU A 75 -4.94 24.48 11.52
CA GLU A 75 -4.82 23.64 12.72
C GLU A 75 -5.33 22.23 12.40
N GLU A 76 -6.55 22.07 11.89
CA GLU A 76 -7.09 20.75 11.50
C GLU A 76 -7.71 20.76 10.09
N HIS A 77 -7.24 19.84 9.24
CA HIS A 77 -7.84 19.56 7.94
C HIS A 77 -8.10 18.06 7.76
N SER A 78 -9.38 17.66 7.65
CA SER A 78 -9.77 16.26 7.57
C SER A 78 -10.75 15.92 6.44
N SER A 79 -10.57 14.75 5.84
CA SER A 79 -11.46 14.18 4.82
C SER A 79 -11.80 12.73 5.13
N SER A 80 -13.06 12.34 4.92
CA SER A 80 -13.44 10.93 4.96
C SER A 80 -13.25 10.19 3.63
N HIS A 81 -12.83 10.88 2.57
CA HIS A 81 -12.35 10.32 1.30
C HIS A 81 -11.00 10.98 0.98
N ASP A 82 -10.75 11.39 -0.27
CA ASP A 82 -9.45 11.88 -0.68
C ASP A 82 -9.25 13.33 -0.19
N SER A 83 -8.00 13.71 0.07
CA SER A 83 -7.67 15.09 0.43
C SER A 83 -6.50 15.60 -0.40
N THR A 84 -6.59 16.87 -0.80
CA THR A 84 -5.50 17.57 -1.50
C THR A 84 -5.20 18.91 -0.85
N TYR A 85 -3.93 19.16 -0.57
CA TYR A 85 -3.40 20.45 -0.11
C TYR A 85 -2.32 20.92 -1.08
N SER A 86 -2.40 22.18 -1.49
CA SER A 86 -1.41 22.80 -2.36
C SER A 86 -1.09 24.22 -1.94
N SER A 87 0.19 24.57 -1.80
CA SER A 87 0.66 25.95 -1.61
C SER A 87 1.60 26.35 -2.75
N GLU A 88 1.56 27.62 -3.17
CA GLU A 88 2.50 28.14 -4.17
C GLU A 88 2.86 29.62 -3.93
N LYS A 89 4.17 29.88 -3.78
CA LYS A 89 4.77 31.21 -3.57
C LYS A 89 4.30 31.91 -2.29
N ASP A 90 3.99 31.16 -1.25
CA ASP A 90 3.61 31.68 0.05
C ASP A 90 4.85 31.97 0.91
N GLU A 91 4.79 32.97 1.79
CA GLU A 91 5.91 33.33 2.66
C GLU A 91 6.00 32.40 3.89
N SER A 92 4.85 32.02 4.47
CA SER A 92 4.80 31.04 5.55
C SER A 92 3.55 30.17 5.53
N VAL A 93 3.74 28.86 5.60
CA VAL A 93 2.68 27.84 5.65
C VAL A 93 2.90 26.94 6.85
N SER A 94 1.93 26.87 7.76
CA SER A 94 1.94 25.96 8.91
C SER A 94 0.68 25.11 8.96
N VAL A 95 0.83 23.79 8.99
CA VAL A 95 -0.26 22.83 9.12
C VAL A 95 -0.01 21.94 10.33
N GLU A 96 -0.88 21.99 11.35
CA GLU A 96 -0.73 21.13 12.53
C GLU A 96 -1.19 19.71 12.22
N GLU A 97 -2.44 19.51 11.80
CA GLU A 97 -2.99 18.18 11.47
C GLU A 97 -3.63 18.13 10.08
N TYR A 98 -3.17 17.18 9.26
CA TYR A 98 -3.74 16.89 7.95
C TYR A 98 -4.02 15.40 7.80
N SER A 99 -5.30 15.03 7.64
CA SER A 99 -5.72 13.63 7.60
C SER A 99 -6.72 13.29 6.50
N SER A 100 -6.61 12.05 5.98
CA SER A 100 -7.57 11.44 5.05
C SER A 100 -7.86 9.99 5.42
N SER A 101 -9.11 9.56 5.19
CA SER A 101 -9.51 8.15 5.29
C SER A 101 -9.25 7.33 4.02
N ASN A 102 -8.86 7.96 2.91
CA ASN A 102 -8.40 7.31 1.67
C ASN A 102 -7.01 7.86 1.33
N ASP A 103 -6.85 8.53 0.18
CA ASP A 103 -5.59 9.04 -0.30
C ASP A 103 -5.40 10.51 0.10
N SER A 104 -4.18 10.86 0.50
CA SER A 104 -3.80 12.24 0.78
C SER A 104 -2.72 12.70 -0.18
N THR A 105 -2.79 13.97 -0.58
CA THR A 105 -1.74 14.63 -1.37
C THR A 105 -1.44 16.00 -0.77
N TYR A 106 -0.17 16.25 -0.45
CA TYR A 106 0.37 17.54 -0.05
C TYR A 106 1.43 17.97 -1.06
N SER A 107 1.36 19.23 -1.48
CA SER A 107 2.28 19.82 -2.45
C SER A 107 2.62 21.25 -2.07
N SER A 108 3.90 21.59 -2.08
CA SER A 108 4.39 22.97 -1.95
C SER A 108 5.32 23.33 -3.10
N GLU A 109 5.25 24.57 -3.57
CA GLU A 109 6.14 25.07 -4.63
C GLU A 109 6.55 26.54 -4.43
N LYS A 110 7.86 26.77 -4.33
CA LYS A 110 8.49 28.10 -4.26
C LYS A 110 8.06 28.90 -3.01
N ASP A 111 7.76 28.20 -1.93
CA ASP A 111 7.40 28.78 -0.64
C ASP A 111 8.65 29.11 0.18
N GLU A 112 8.60 30.16 1.00
CA GLU A 112 9.75 30.56 1.84
C GLU A 112 9.87 29.67 3.09
N SER A 113 8.74 29.30 3.71
CA SER A 113 8.73 28.37 4.84
C SER A 113 7.48 27.50 4.89
N VAL A 114 7.68 26.18 5.01
CA VAL A 114 6.62 25.17 5.13
C VAL A 114 6.88 24.30 6.35
N SER A 115 5.91 24.22 7.26
CA SER A 115 5.94 23.33 8.42
C SER A 115 4.67 22.50 8.53
N VAL A 116 4.82 21.17 8.57
CA VAL A 116 3.73 20.22 8.77
C VAL A 116 4.03 19.37 10.01
N GLU A 117 3.18 19.42 11.03
CA GLU A 117 3.39 18.62 12.25
C GLU A 117 2.94 17.17 12.05
N GLU A 118 1.69 16.93 11.66
CA GLU A 118 1.14 15.59 11.42
C GLU A 118 0.47 15.48 10.05
N TYR A 119 0.91 14.51 9.25
CA TYR A 119 0.31 14.16 7.97
C TYR A 119 0.00 12.67 7.92
N SER A 120 -1.28 12.33 7.75
CA SER A 120 -1.74 10.94 7.77
C SER A 120 -2.72 10.61 6.66
N SER A 121 -2.65 9.37 6.17
CA SER A 121 -3.66 8.78 5.29
C SER A 121 -3.88 7.31 5.64
N SER A 122 -5.12 6.85 5.44
CA SER A 122 -5.46 5.42 5.61
C SER A 122 -5.19 4.58 4.35
N HIS A 123 -4.84 5.20 3.22
CA HIS A 123 -4.39 4.51 2.02
C HIS A 123 -3.02 5.05 1.59
N ASP A 124 -2.95 5.72 0.45
CA ASP A 124 -1.70 6.24 -0.08
C ASP A 124 -1.53 7.69 0.35
N SER A 125 -0.29 8.08 0.53
CA SER A 125 0.04 9.44 0.93
C SER A 125 1.18 9.95 0.07
N THR A 126 1.06 11.19 -0.40
CA THR A 126 2.04 11.81 -1.29
C THR A 126 2.39 13.18 -0.74
N TYR A 127 3.62 13.36 -0.33
CA TYR A 127 4.22 14.64 0.02
C TYR A 127 5.20 15.04 -1.09
N SER A 128 5.09 16.28 -1.56
CA SER A 128 6.00 16.83 -2.55
C SER A 128 6.33 18.28 -2.25
N SER A 129 7.61 18.64 -2.35
CA SER A 129 8.09 20.02 -2.24
C SER A 129 9.02 20.32 -3.42
N GLU A 130 8.87 21.50 -4.03
CA GLU A 130 9.79 21.94 -5.08
C GLU A 130 10.20 23.42 -4.97
N LYS A 131 11.51 23.64 -4.84
CA LYS A 131 12.17 24.96 -4.85
C LYS A 131 11.76 25.83 -3.65
N ASP A 132 11.43 25.21 -2.53
CA ASP A 132 11.10 25.86 -1.28
C ASP A 132 12.40 26.25 -0.52
N GLU A 133 12.38 27.35 0.23
CA GLU A 133 13.56 27.78 1.00
C GLU A 133 13.73 26.95 2.28
N SER A 134 12.64 26.63 2.98
CA SER A 134 12.67 25.76 4.15
C SER A 134 11.43 24.88 4.30
N VAL A 135 11.65 23.59 4.52
CA VAL A 135 10.62 22.57 4.70
C VAL A 135 10.88 21.74 5.95
N SER A 136 9.87 21.58 6.80
CA SER A 136 9.92 20.70 7.97
C SER A 136 8.66 19.86 8.11
N VAL A 137 8.81 18.54 8.18
CA VAL A 137 7.72 17.58 8.43
C VAL A 137 8.05 16.76 9.68
N GLU A 138 7.23 16.82 10.72
CA GLU A 138 7.51 16.11 11.98
C GLU A 138 7.08 14.63 11.91
N GLU A 139 5.83 14.35 11.58
CA GLU A 139 5.28 13.00 11.48
C GLU A 139 4.52 12.77 10.18
N TYR A 140 4.90 11.72 9.46
CA TYR A 140 4.32 11.35 8.17
C TYR A 140 3.98 9.86 8.16
N SER A 141 2.68 9.56 7.99
CA SER A 141 2.17 8.19 8.08
C SER A 141 1.19 7.82 6.96
N SER A 142 1.33 6.59 6.45
CA SER A 142 0.30 5.97 5.60
C SER A 142 0.16 4.48 5.89
N SER A 143 -1.04 3.92 5.69
CA SER A 143 -1.22 2.47 5.77
C SER A 143 -0.96 1.73 4.47
N HIS A 144 -0.73 2.41 3.35
CA HIS A 144 -0.30 1.75 2.12
C HIS A 144 1.05 2.28 1.63
N ASP A 145 1.03 3.09 0.57
CA ASP A 145 2.23 3.64 -0.02
C ASP A 145 2.42 5.08 0.45
N SER A 146 3.67 5.48 0.45
CA SER A 146 4.06 6.80 0.89
C SER A 146 5.17 7.30 -0.02
N THR A 147 4.94 8.46 -0.61
CA THR A 147 5.88 9.10 -1.52
C THR A 147 6.26 10.44 -0.93
N ASP A 148 7.53 10.59 -0.60
CA ASP A 148 8.12 11.86 -0.18
C ASP A 148 9.15 12.28 -1.24
N SER A 149 8.92 13.45 -1.83
CA SER A 149 9.77 13.97 -2.90
C SER A 149 10.08 15.44 -2.66
N SER A 150 11.34 15.75 -2.37
CA SER A 150 11.83 17.12 -2.27
C SER A 150 12.82 17.42 -3.39
N GLU A 151 12.47 18.35 -4.28
CA GLU A 151 13.34 18.75 -5.39
C GLU A 151 13.81 20.21 -5.30
N LYS A 152 15.12 20.39 -5.17
CA LYS A 152 15.80 21.71 -5.25
C LYS A 152 15.42 22.68 -4.13
N ASP A 153 14.99 22.14 -2.99
CA ASP A 153 14.73 22.92 -1.79
C ASP A 153 16.05 23.31 -1.11
N GLU A 154 16.10 24.48 -0.46
CA GLU A 154 17.33 24.96 0.19
C GLU A 154 17.58 24.26 1.55
N SER A 155 16.52 23.89 2.27
CA SER A 155 16.62 23.12 3.51
C SER A 155 15.39 22.23 3.76
N VAL A 156 15.61 20.94 4.06
CA VAL A 156 14.56 19.94 4.32
C VAL A 156 14.85 19.19 5.61
N SER A 157 13.83 18.99 6.44
CA SER A 157 13.92 18.20 7.67
C SER A 157 12.68 17.32 7.90
N VAL A 158 12.85 15.99 7.82
CA VAL A 158 11.80 14.98 8.08
C VAL A 158 12.21 14.15 9.30
N LYS A 159 11.39 14.09 10.36
CA LYS A 159 11.77 13.46 11.65
C LYS A 159 11.32 12.00 11.77
N GLU A 160 10.06 11.68 11.48
CA GLU A 160 9.54 10.31 11.57
C GLU A 160 8.63 9.97 10.39
N HIS A 161 8.98 8.88 9.68
CA HIS A 161 8.22 8.35 8.56
C HIS A 161 7.82 6.90 8.85
N SER A 162 6.52 6.59 8.78
CA SER A 162 6.01 5.22 8.85
C SER A 162 5.07 4.88 7.69
N SER A 163 5.33 3.77 7.00
CA SER A 163 4.44 3.19 5.98
C SER A 163 4.38 1.68 6.12
N SER A 164 3.29 1.08 5.66
CA SER A 164 3.06 -0.37 5.82
C SER A 164 3.47 -1.22 4.62
N ASN A 165 3.57 -0.63 3.40
CA ASN A 165 3.90 -1.37 2.18
C ASN A 165 5.13 -0.86 1.40
N ASP A 166 5.38 0.46 1.29
CA ASP A 166 6.64 1.02 0.76
C ASP A 166 6.80 2.54 1.04
N SER A 167 8.04 3.00 1.21
CA SER A 167 8.41 4.42 1.34
C SER A 167 9.43 4.80 0.28
N SER A 168 9.07 5.76 -0.58
CA SER A 168 10.01 6.38 -1.52
C SER A 168 10.46 7.71 -0.93
N ASP A 169 11.72 7.80 -0.51
CA ASP A 169 12.38 9.05 -0.10
C ASP A 169 13.49 9.33 -1.11
N SER A 170 13.35 10.41 -1.88
CA SER A 170 14.36 10.86 -2.83
C SER A 170 14.95 12.21 -2.40
N SER A 171 15.96 12.16 -1.54
CA SER A 171 16.88 13.28 -1.28
C SER A 171 18.17 13.09 -2.09
N GLU A 172 18.36 13.91 -3.13
CA GLU A 172 19.57 13.88 -3.97
C GLU A 172 20.76 14.56 -3.27
N GLU A 173 21.71 13.79 -2.74
CA GLU A 173 23.18 14.04 -2.85
C GLU A 173 23.96 12.73 -2.62
N ASP A 174 24.27 11.99 -3.69
CA ASP A 174 25.58 11.36 -3.96
C ASP A 174 25.49 10.43 -5.19
N ASP A 175 26.44 10.62 -6.14
CA ASP A 175 26.64 9.83 -7.37
C ASP A 175 26.48 8.31 -7.16
N ILE A 176 25.34 7.74 -7.56
CA ILE A 176 25.13 6.29 -7.71
C ILE A 176 24.58 6.01 -9.11
N ASP A 177 25.23 5.07 -9.79
CA ASP A 177 24.99 4.60 -11.15
C ASP A 177 23.49 4.30 -11.41
N TYR A 178 22.82 5.20 -12.13
CA TYR A 178 21.39 5.17 -12.48
C TYR A 178 21.05 4.12 -13.55
N GLU A 179 21.34 2.84 -13.29
CA GLU A 179 20.87 1.71 -14.13
C GLU A 179 20.08 0.63 -13.37
N ASP A 180 19.85 0.75 -12.05
CA ASP A 180 19.20 -0.32 -11.27
C ASP A 180 17.86 0.05 -10.58
N THR A 181 17.31 1.25 -10.78
CA THR A 181 16.05 1.68 -10.11
C THR A 181 14.89 2.01 -11.06
N ILE A 182 14.97 1.61 -12.33
CA ILE A 182 13.81 1.59 -13.24
C ILE A 182 13.75 0.21 -13.91
N ILE A 183 13.35 -0.81 -13.14
CA ILE A 183 12.68 -1.93 -13.79
C ILE A 183 11.28 -1.42 -14.10
N TYR A 184 11.10 -1.03 -15.36
CA TYR A 184 9.84 -0.96 -16.07
C TYR A 184 8.77 -1.82 -15.37
N ALA A 185 7.55 -1.31 -15.34
CA ALA A 185 6.37 -2.14 -15.47
C ALA A 185 6.50 -3.03 -16.73
N GLU A 186 7.34 -4.07 -16.67
CA GLU A 186 7.30 -5.19 -17.58
C GLU A 186 5.98 -5.87 -17.27
N SER A 187 5.03 -5.60 -18.16
CA SER A 187 3.61 -5.83 -17.98
C SER A 187 3.35 -7.23 -17.45
N ILE A 188 2.55 -7.34 -16.38
CA ILE A 188 1.84 -8.59 -16.11
C ILE A 188 1.21 -9.07 -17.41
N PRO A 189 1.42 -10.35 -17.78
CA PRO A 189 0.90 -10.86 -19.03
C PRO A 189 -0.62 -10.69 -19.09
N ASP A 190 -1.11 -10.30 -20.25
CA ASP A 190 -2.54 -10.40 -20.55
C ASP A 190 -2.89 -11.89 -20.67
N CYS A 191 -3.48 -12.45 -19.62
CA CYS A 191 -3.96 -13.82 -19.61
C CYS A 191 -5.33 -13.98 -20.30
N GLY A 192 -5.81 -12.95 -21.02
CA GLY A 192 -7.11 -12.93 -21.64
C GLY A 192 -8.25 -12.74 -20.63
N ASN A 193 -9.46 -13.05 -21.09
CA ASN A 193 -10.71 -12.82 -20.36
C ASN A 193 -11.42 -14.12 -19.95
N ASP A 194 -10.69 -15.25 -19.95
CA ASP A 194 -11.25 -16.56 -19.60
C ASP A 194 -11.40 -16.77 -18.09
N THR A 195 -10.83 -15.86 -17.28
CA THR A 195 -10.93 -15.81 -15.82
C THR A 195 -11.50 -14.46 -15.38
N ASN A 196 -11.85 -14.34 -14.10
CA ASN A 196 -12.29 -13.06 -13.53
C ASN A 196 -11.12 -12.13 -13.16
N MET A 197 -9.92 -12.35 -13.69
CA MET A 197 -8.72 -11.57 -13.36
C MET A 197 -8.48 -10.48 -14.41
N ASN A 198 -8.23 -9.25 -13.95
CA ASN A 198 -7.71 -8.17 -14.79
C ASN A 198 -6.22 -7.90 -14.43
N ALA A 199 -5.57 -6.99 -15.17
CA ALA A 199 -4.17 -6.66 -14.92
C ALA A 199 -3.90 -6.13 -13.50
N THR A 200 -4.80 -5.29 -12.97
CA THR A 200 -4.68 -4.72 -11.62
C THR A 200 -4.75 -5.78 -10.54
N ILE A 201 -5.70 -6.72 -10.62
CA ILE A 201 -5.84 -7.81 -9.64
C ILE A 201 -4.64 -8.76 -9.68
N ARG A 202 -4.16 -9.08 -10.90
CA ARG A 202 -2.96 -9.90 -11.07
C ARG A 202 -1.74 -9.22 -10.47
N MET A 203 -1.57 -7.91 -10.71
CA MET A 203 -0.52 -7.09 -10.10
C MET A 203 -0.61 -7.12 -8.58
N ALA A 204 -1.78 -6.84 -8.00
CA ALA A 204 -1.97 -6.80 -6.56
C ALA A 204 -1.61 -8.14 -5.90
N ALA A 205 -2.14 -9.25 -6.43
CA ALA A 205 -1.84 -10.58 -5.91
C ALA A 205 -0.36 -10.93 -6.05
N TYR A 206 0.26 -10.57 -7.18
CA TYR A 206 1.69 -10.80 -7.42
C TYR A 206 2.57 -9.99 -6.47
N SER A 207 2.40 -8.66 -6.46
CA SER A 207 3.23 -7.73 -5.67
C SER A 207 3.15 -8.06 -4.20
N LEU A 208 1.96 -8.35 -3.67
CA LEU A 208 1.80 -8.75 -2.27
C LEU A 208 2.61 -10.01 -1.93
N HIS A 209 2.65 -11.02 -2.82
CA HIS A 209 3.50 -12.19 -2.58
C HIS A 209 4.99 -11.84 -2.59
N ILE A 210 5.43 -10.89 -3.41
CA ILE A 210 6.82 -10.46 -3.48
C ILE A 210 7.23 -9.70 -2.22
N VAL A 211 6.42 -8.73 -1.79
CA VAL A 211 6.66 -7.92 -0.58
C VAL A 211 6.79 -8.82 0.64
N LEU A 212 5.79 -9.68 0.86
CA LEU A 212 5.79 -10.60 2.01
C LEU A 212 7.02 -11.54 2.01
N ARG A 213 7.45 -12.01 0.83
CA ARG A 213 8.68 -12.81 0.71
C ARG A 213 9.93 -11.99 1.03
N GLY A 214 9.96 -10.71 0.65
CA GLY A 214 11.01 -9.77 1.01
C GLY A 214 11.11 -9.59 2.53
N ASP A 215 10.00 -9.34 3.21
CA ASP A 215 9.94 -9.21 4.67
C ASP A 215 10.47 -10.46 5.37
N LEU A 216 10.08 -11.64 4.87
CA LEU A 216 10.57 -12.91 5.39
C LEU A 216 12.08 -13.05 5.17
N ALA A 217 12.56 -12.71 3.97
CA ALA A 217 13.97 -12.77 3.63
C ALA A 217 14.82 -11.86 4.52
N ASN A 218 14.28 -10.70 4.91
CA ASN A 218 14.93 -9.76 5.82
C ASN A 218 14.75 -10.10 7.32
N GLY A 219 14.00 -11.15 7.66
CA GLY A 219 13.77 -11.58 9.04
C GLY A 219 12.79 -10.69 9.82
N GLN A 220 11.86 -10.04 9.11
CA GLN A 220 10.86 -9.15 9.69
C GLN A 220 9.55 -9.87 10.08
N VAL A 221 9.41 -11.15 9.73
CA VAL A 221 8.17 -11.92 9.92
C VAL A 221 8.18 -12.72 11.21
N LYS A 222 7.11 -12.64 12.00
CA LYS A 222 6.96 -13.36 13.27
C LYS A 222 6.82 -14.88 13.06
N ASN A 223 7.53 -15.68 13.87
CA ASN A 223 7.50 -17.15 13.79
C ASN A 223 6.68 -17.76 14.93
N GLY A 224 5.37 -17.89 14.73
CA GLY A 224 4.46 -18.58 15.66
C GLY A 224 3.73 -17.69 16.67
N ASN A 225 2.84 -18.31 17.42
CA ASN A 225 1.82 -17.65 18.26
C ASN A 225 2.29 -17.21 19.66
N ARG A 226 3.55 -17.48 20.03
CA ARG A 226 4.05 -17.20 21.38
C ARG A 226 4.45 -15.73 21.53
N THR A 227 4.23 -15.16 22.70
CA THR A 227 4.64 -13.78 23.02
C THR A 227 6.15 -13.59 22.92
N GLU A 228 6.93 -14.64 23.23
CA GLU A 228 8.39 -14.66 23.15
C GLU A 228 8.91 -15.21 21.80
N ALA A 229 8.02 -15.50 20.85
CA ALA A 229 8.43 -15.97 19.53
C ALA A 229 9.27 -14.88 18.85
N LYS A 230 10.50 -15.24 18.49
CA LYS A 230 11.33 -14.41 17.63
C LYS A 230 10.77 -14.41 16.21
N ASN A 231 11.20 -13.45 15.41
CA ASN A 231 11.00 -13.51 13.98
C ASN A 231 11.72 -14.73 13.38
N PHE A 232 11.27 -15.12 12.20
CA PHE A 232 12.00 -16.02 11.31
C PHE A 232 13.41 -15.47 11.06
N SER A 233 14.40 -16.36 10.97
CA SER A 233 15.74 -15.99 10.51
C SER A 233 15.67 -15.48 9.06
N SER A 234 16.55 -14.56 8.69
CA SER A 234 16.69 -14.09 7.30
C SER A 234 16.98 -15.25 6.32
N ALA A 235 16.58 -15.07 5.07
CA ALA A 235 16.71 -16.08 4.01
C ALA A 235 17.79 -15.68 2.99
N SER A 236 18.69 -16.60 2.66
CA SER A 236 19.79 -16.37 1.71
C SER A 236 19.46 -16.67 0.25
N ASP A 237 18.34 -17.34 0.00
CA ASP A 237 17.99 -17.95 -1.27
C ASP A 237 16.52 -17.72 -1.67
N MET A 238 15.82 -16.80 -1.01
CA MET A 238 14.41 -16.53 -1.28
C MET A 238 14.21 -16.09 -2.73
N SER A 239 13.58 -16.92 -3.55
CA SER A 239 13.44 -16.58 -4.98
C SER A 239 12.42 -15.46 -5.21
N LEU A 240 12.73 -14.61 -6.18
CA LEU A 240 11.73 -13.78 -6.85
C LEU A 240 10.78 -14.70 -7.66
N LEU A 241 9.49 -14.36 -7.72
CA LEU A 241 8.54 -15.11 -8.55
C LEU A 241 8.68 -14.61 -10.01
N VAL A 242 9.23 -15.44 -10.91
CA VAL A 242 9.49 -15.12 -12.34
C VAL A 242 9.18 -16.35 -13.22
N THR A 243 8.57 -16.13 -14.40
CA THR A 243 8.34 -17.20 -15.39
C THR A 243 9.32 -17.14 -16.57
N THR A 244 9.50 -18.28 -17.23
CA THR A 244 10.58 -18.55 -18.20
C THR A 244 10.36 -18.09 -19.63
N ILE A 245 9.26 -17.41 -19.93
CA ILE A 245 8.96 -16.99 -21.29
C ILE A 245 8.83 -15.46 -21.25
N LEU A 246 9.90 -14.78 -21.71
CA LEU A 246 9.92 -13.34 -21.98
C LEU A 246 9.45 -12.46 -20.81
N PHE A 247 10.19 -12.49 -19.70
CA PHE A 247 10.09 -11.49 -18.62
C PHE A 247 8.73 -11.38 -17.90
N SER A 248 7.83 -12.35 -18.07
CA SER A 248 6.54 -12.33 -17.36
C SER A 248 6.66 -12.85 -15.93
N LYS A 249 6.38 -11.97 -14.97
CA LYS A 249 6.40 -12.21 -13.52
C LYS A 249 5.27 -13.13 -13.00
N TYR A 250 4.27 -13.43 -13.84
CA TYR A 250 3.04 -14.16 -13.51
C TYR A 250 2.73 -15.29 -14.50
N ASP A 251 2.17 -16.42 -14.05
CA ASP A 251 1.90 -17.59 -14.89
C ASP A 251 0.40 -17.76 -15.19
N CYS A 252 0.00 -17.43 -16.42
CA CYS A 252 -1.40 -17.55 -16.87
C CYS A 252 -1.93 -19.00 -16.84
N GLY A 253 -1.06 -20.01 -16.95
CA GLY A 253 -1.45 -21.42 -16.83
C GLY A 253 -1.81 -21.81 -15.40
N LEU A 254 -1.07 -21.26 -14.43
CA LEU A 254 -1.42 -21.37 -13.01
C LEU A 254 -2.68 -20.57 -12.66
N GLU A 255 -2.89 -19.38 -13.25
CA GLU A 255 -4.15 -18.63 -13.13
C GLU A 255 -5.34 -19.46 -13.63
N GLN A 256 -5.22 -20.08 -14.81
CA GLN A 256 -6.29 -20.92 -15.34
C GLN A 256 -6.56 -22.14 -14.45
N SER A 257 -5.52 -22.71 -13.84
CA SER A 257 -5.64 -23.80 -12.88
C SER A 257 -6.35 -23.35 -11.60
N ALA A 258 -5.96 -22.20 -11.05
CA ALA A 258 -6.62 -21.56 -9.91
C ALA A 258 -8.10 -21.28 -10.20
N PHE A 259 -8.42 -20.79 -11.41
CA PHE A 259 -9.79 -20.48 -11.81
C PHE A 259 -10.67 -21.73 -11.89
N ASN A 260 -10.11 -22.85 -12.31
CA ASN A 260 -10.83 -24.11 -12.34
C ASN A 260 -11.15 -24.63 -10.93
N ILE A 261 -10.26 -24.36 -9.95
CA ILE A 261 -10.49 -24.70 -8.55
C ILE A 261 -11.51 -23.74 -7.92
N SER A 262 -11.39 -22.43 -8.13
CA SER A 262 -12.30 -21.43 -7.54
C SER A 262 -13.75 -21.63 -7.97
N LYS A 263 -13.97 -22.00 -9.25
CA LYS A 263 -15.30 -22.34 -9.80
C LYS A 263 -15.99 -23.53 -9.12
N MET A 264 -15.26 -24.34 -8.34
CA MET A 264 -15.86 -25.43 -7.58
C MET A 264 -16.63 -24.94 -6.35
N CYS A 265 -16.46 -23.68 -5.94
CA CYS A 265 -17.18 -23.04 -4.85
C CYS A 265 -17.16 -23.88 -3.55
N ARG A 266 -15.98 -24.34 -3.15
CA ARG A 266 -15.77 -25.12 -1.92
C ARG A 266 -15.29 -24.20 -0.80
N HIS A 267 -15.88 -24.35 0.40
CA HIS A 267 -15.57 -23.52 1.56
C HIS A 267 -14.30 -23.94 2.32
N GLU A 268 -13.82 -25.16 2.11
CA GLU A 268 -12.72 -25.74 2.91
C GLU A 268 -11.44 -25.90 2.09
N SER A 269 -10.34 -25.41 2.66
CA SER A 269 -8.99 -25.72 2.22
C SER A 269 -8.55 -27.03 2.87
N ASP A 270 -8.26 -28.05 2.06
CA ASP A 270 -7.72 -29.32 2.54
C ASP A 270 -6.27 -29.12 3.01
N LEU A 271 -6.08 -28.66 4.26
CA LEU A 271 -4.78 -28.39 4.87
C LEU A 271 -4.03 -29.70 5.18
N ASN A 272 -3.43 -30.28 4.15
CA ASN A 272 -2.66 -31.51 4.21
C ASN A 272 -1.43 -31.38 3.30
N PHE A 273 -0.24 -31.79 3.78
CA PHE A 273 0.98 -31.77 2.97
C PHE A 273 0.94 -32.68 1.73
N SER A 274 -0.05 -33.58 1.64
CA SER A 274 -0.34 -34.37 0.43
C SER A 274 -1.17 -33.62 -0.60
N ASN A 275 -1.76 -32.48 -0.22
CA ASN A 275 -2.60 -31.63 -1.06
C ASN A 275 -2.10 -30.18 -1.01
N VAL A 276 -0.93 -29.97 -1.64
CA VAL A 276 -0.25 -28.68 -1.76
C VAL A 276 -0.15 -28.29 -3.24
N GLY A 277 0.29 -27.07 -3.52
CA GLY A 277 0.33 -26.45 -4.84
C GLY A 277 -0.72 -25.34 -5.03
N SER A 278 -1.64 -25.16 -4.07
CA SER A 278 -2.61 -24.06 -4.12
C SER A 278 -3.05 -23.62 -2.73
N ASN A 279 -3.27 -22.31 -2.56
CA ASN A 279 -4.01 -21.73 -1.45
C ASN A 279 -5.42 -21.37 -1.90
N SER A 280 -6.39 -21.52 -0.99
CA SER A 280 -7.79 -21.14 -1.22
C SER A 280 -8.31 -20.36 -0.02
N ALA A 281 -9.13 -19.34 -0.29
CA ALA A 281 -9.80 -18.52 0.71
C ALA A 281 -11.25 -18.34 0.31
N PHE A 282 -12.13 -18.36 1.30
CA PHE A 282 -13.57 -18.19 1.13
C PHE A 282 -14.02 -16.95 1.90
N TYR A 283 -14.81 -16.10 1.24
CA TYR A 283 -15.44 -14.94 1.85
C TYR A 283 -16.94 -14.95 1.55
N ALA A 284 -17.75 -14.85 2.61
CA ALA A 284 -19.20 -14.63 2.52
C ALA A 284 -19.51 -13.30 3.18
N GLY A 285 -19.92 -12.31 2.38
CA GLY A 285 -20.21 -10.97 2.87
C GLY A 285 -20.46 -10.01 1.72
N LYS A 286 -20.77 -8.76 2.07
CA LYS A 286 -20.81 -7.68 1.08
C LYS A 286 -19.40 -7.47 0.54
N ILE A 287 -19.30 -7.34 -0.78
CA ILE A 287 -18.05 -7.07 -1.49
C ILE A 287 -18.17 -5.62 -1.96
N ASP A 288 -17.49 -4.73 -1.25
CA ASP A 288 -17.45 -3.30 -1.59
C ASP A 288 -16.32 -3.04 -2.60
N ASP A 289 -15.14 -3.62 -2.34
CA ASP A 289 -14.02 -3.64 -3.27
C ASP A 289 -13.38 -5.04 -3.33
N VAL A 290 -13.30 -5.60 -4.54
CA VAL A 290 -12.67 -6.90 -4.78
C VAL A 290 -11.15 -6.84 -4.66
N HIS A 291 -10.53 -5.69 -4.92
CA HIS A 291 -9.09 -5.50 -4.76
C HIS A 291 -8.70 -5.57 -3.28
N GLN A 292 -9.34 -4.77 -2.44
CA GLN A 292 -9.15 -4.81 -0.98
C GLN A 292 -9.44 -6.21 -0.40
N LEU A 293 -10.53 -6.84 -0.84
CA LEU A 293 -10.86 -8.20 -0.38
C LEU A 293 -9.75 -9.21 -0.73
N ILE A 294 -9.21 -9.18 -1.95
CA ILE A 294 -8.13 -10.10 -2.35
C ILE A 294 -6.89 -9.90 -1.50
N HIS A 295 -6.55 -8.64 -1.19
CA HIS A 295 -5.46 -8.28 -0.30
C HIS A 295 -5.65 -8.89 1.10
N GLU A 296 -6.82 -8.70 1.72
CA GLU A 296 -7.16 -9.28 3.02
C GLU A 296 -7.06 -10.81 3.05
N LEU A 297 -7.56 -11.47 2.00
CA LEU A 297 -7.55 -12.94 1.92
C LEU A 297 -6.12 -13.51 1.80
N ILE A 298 -5.24 -12.84 1.04
CA ILE A 298 -3.83 -13.23 0.92
C ILE A 298 -3.08 -12.98 2.24
N TYR A 299 -3.31 -11.83 2.89
CA TYR A 299 -2.77 -11.56 4.23
C TYR A 299 -3.25 -12.59 5.26
N GLY A 300 -4.50 -13.03 5.15
CA GLY A 300 -5.05 -14.11 5.97
C GLY A 300 -4.24 -15.41 5.86
N TRP A 301 -3.79 -15.77 4.64
CA TRP A 301 -2.88 -16.91 4.45
C TRP A 301 -1.52 -16.68 5.09
N TRP A 302 -0.92 -15.50 4.88
CA TRP A 302 0.38 -15.16 5.43
C TRP A 302 0.41 -15.21 6.97
N ASN A 303 -0.66 -14.71 7.60
CA ASN A 303 -0.82 -14.66 9.05
C ASN A 303 -1.02 -16.04 9.70
N THR A 304 -1.20 -17.11 8.92
CA THR A 304 -1.13 -18.48 9.47
C THR A 304 0.23 -18.81 10.08
N SER A 305 1.29 -18.06 9.71
CA SER A 305 2.61 -18.08 10.36
C SER A 305 2.54 -17.85 11.88
N MET A 306 1.57 -17.06 12.33
CA MET A 306 1.39 -16.68 13.74
C MET A 306 0.36 -17.54 14.45
N GLN A 307 -0.23 -18.56 13.81
CA GLN A 307 -1.31 -19.36 14.40
C GLN A 307 -0.80 -20.66 15.05
N SER A 308 0.41 -21.11 14.70
CA SER A 308 0.99 -22.37 15.16
C SER A 308 2.23 -22.15 16.05
N PHE A 309 2.84 -23.25 16.51
CA PHE A 309 4.09 -23.17 17.24
C PHE A 309 5.23 -22.68 16.35
N PRO A 310 6.25 -21.99 16.92
CA PRO A 310 7.40 -21.55 16.15
C PRO A 310 8.11 -22.72 15.44
N LEU A 311 8.39 -22.55 14.15
CA LEU A 311 9.19 -23.50 13.38
C LEU A 311 10.67 -23.42 13.80
N SER A 312 11.34 -24.56 13.83
CA SER A 312 12.79 -24.61 14.02
C SER A 312 13.47 -24.58 12.65
N LYS A 313 14.38 -23.62 12.43
CA LYS A 313 15.14 -23.47 11.17
C LYS A 313 14.24 -23.45 9.92
N ALA A 314 13.14 -22.69 10.01
CA ALA A 314 12.12 -22.62 8.96
C ALA A 314 11.66 -24.00 8.42
N THR A 315 11.69 -25.04 9.25
CA THR A 315 11.37 -26.41 8.85
C THR A 315 10.03 -26.83 9.44
N PRO A 316 8.96 -26.98 8.63
CA PRO A 316 7.67 -27.48 9.09
C PRO A 316 7.71 -28.97 9.36
N THR A 317 6.81 -29.44 10.22
CA THR A 317 6.52 -30.84 10.49
C THR A 317 5.09 -31.16 10.06
N ALA A 318 4.69 -32.44 10.13
CA ALA A 318 3.33 -32.84 9.78
C ALA A 318 2.25 -32.19 10.69
N SER A 319 2.61 -31.77 11.91
CA SER A 319 1.68 -31.07 12.81
C SER A 319 1.46 -29.60 12.45
N ASP A 320 2.28 -29.03 11.57
CA ASP A 320 2.21 -27.63 11.16
C ASP A 320 1.29 -27.43 9.95
N SER A 321 0.33 -28.33 9.74
CA SER A 321 -0.59 -28.27 8.58
C SER A 321 -1.44 -27.00 8.57
N GLY A 322 -1.71 -26.41 9.75
CA GLY A 322 -2.37 -25.11 9.87
C GLY A 322 -1.58 -23.94 9.25
N MET A 323 -0.25 -24.08 9.11
CA MET A 323 0.62 -23.07 8.49
C MET A 323 0.78 -23.26 6.97
N ILE A 324 0.18 -24.30 6.38
CA ILE A 324 0.32 -24.58 4.94
C ILE A 324 0.09 -23.33 4.08
N PRO A 325 -0.90 -22.45 4.35
CA PRO A 325 -1.08 -21.25 3.55
C PRO A 325 0.14 -20.33 3.52
N PHE A 326 0.71 -20.03 4.68
CA PHE A 326 1.97 -19.29 4.80
C PHE A 326 3.13 -20.03 4.13
N LEU A 327 3.29 -21.33 4.41
CA LEU A 327 4.42 -22.13 3.92
C LEU A 327 4.50 -22.14 2.39
N GLN A 328 3.36 -22.20 1.69
CA GLN A 328 3.32 -22.17 0.23
C GLN A 328 3.80 -20.83 -0.34
N MET A 329 3.38 -19.73 0.28
CA MET A 329 3.82 -18.37 -0.10
C MET A 329 5.31 -18.16 0.19
N ALA A 330 5.79 -18.69 1.31
CA ALA A 330 7.13 -18.49 1.85
C ALA A 330 8.21 -19.44 1.27
N ASN A 331 7.84 -20.38 0.42
CA ASN A 331 8.76 -21.38 -0.12
C ASN A 331 9.73 -20.77 -1.14
N ALA A 332 11.03 -20.72 -0.82
CA ALA A 332 12.08 -20.18 -1.68
C ALA A 332 12.20 -20.92 -3.02
N ASN A 333 11.80 -22.19 -3.09
CA ASN A 333 11.82 -22.97 -4.34
C ASN A 333 10.62 -22.73 -5.26
N THR A 334 9.59 -22.01 -4.78
CA THR A 334 8.48 -21.57 -5.64
C THR A 334 8.94 -20.35 -6.42
N THR A 335 8.88 -20.41 -7.75
CA THR A 335 9.20 -19.28 -8.64
C THR A 335 8.03 -18.83 -9.49
N LYS A 336 6.87 -19.52 -9.43
CA LYS A 336 5.72 -19.21 -10.27
C LYS A 336 4.45 -19.15 -9.45
N ILE A 337 3.60 -18.19 -9.80
CA ILE A 337 2.28 -18.01 -9.22
C ILE A 337 1.27 -17.65 -10.30
N GLY A 338 0.03 -18.08 -10.11
CA GLY A 338 -1.14 -17.56 -10.81
C GLY A 338 -2.37 -17.72 -9.94
N CYS A 339 -3.19 -16.69 -9.86
CA CYS A 339 -4.35 -16.61 -8.98
C CYS A 339 -5.61 -16.34 -9.79
N ALA A 340 -6.75 -16.74 -9.25
CA ALA A 340 -8.05 -16.42 -9.80
C ALA A 340 -9.11 -16.48 -8.70
N TYR A 341 -10.16 -15.70 -8.86
CA TYR A 341 -11.33 -15.79 -7.99
C TYR A 341 -12.58 -16.17 -8.78
N SER A 342 -13.60 -16.61 -8.06
CA SER A 342 -14.94 -16.83 -8.61
C SER A 342 -15.99 -16.39 -7.63
N GLU A 343 -17.02 -15.73 -8.16
CA GLU A 343 -18.25 -15.48 -7.43
C GLU A 343 -19.10 -16.74 -7.42
N CYS A 344 -19.52 -17.13 -6.22
CA CYS A 344 -20.26 -18.32 -5.92
C CYS A 344 -21.64 -17.91 -5.40
N SER A 345 -22.68 -18.20 -6.18
CA SER A 345 -24.07 -17.99 -5.76
C SER A 345 -24.50 -19.06 -4.76
N SER A 346 -25.19 -18.66 -3.70
CA SER A 346 -25.80 -19.54 -2.70
C SER A 346 -27.03 -20.26 -3.25
N GLY A 347 -26.84 -21.07 -4.30
CA GLY A 347 -27.89 -21.86 -4.93
C GLY A 347 -28.11 -23.21 -4.27
N ARG A 348 -28.39 -23.25 -2.96
CA ARG A 348 -29.04 -24.42 -2.33
C ARG A 348 -30.14 -23.94 -1.38
N ASP A 349 -31.33 -24.44 -1.66
CA ASP A 349 -32.51 -24.42 -0.79
C ASP A 349 -33.35 -23.14 -0.71
N GLY A 350 -33.66 -22.50 -1.85
CA GLY A 350 -34.90 -21.72 -2.02
C GLY A 350 -35.15 -20.55 -1.05
N CYS A 351 -34.16 -20.17 -0.26
CA CYS A 351 -34.15 -19.02 0.62
C CYS A 351 -33.38 -17.92 -0.10
N ASP A 352 -34.11 -16.89 -0.48
CA ASP A 352 -33.58 -15.62 -0.96
C ASP A 352 -32.68 -15.02 0.13
N ASP A 353 -31.37 -15.13 -0.05
CA ASP A 353 -30.44 -14.20 0.56
C ASP A 353 -29.33 -13.90 -0.45
N SER A 354 -29.29 -12.65 -0.88
CA SER A 354 -28.50 -12.11 -1.99
C SER A 354 -27.01 -11.98 -1.64
N SER A 355 -26.48 -12.87 -0.80
CA SER A 355 -25.06 -12.91 -0.48
C SER A 355 -24.31 -13.70 -1.57
N SER A 356 -23.70 -12.97 -2.51
CA SER A 356 -22.61 -13.51 -3.31
C SER A 356 -21.45 -13.85 -2.38
N SER A 357 -20.82 -15.00 -2.60
CA SER A 357 -19.58 -15.36 -1.92
C SER A 357 -18.43 -15.38 -2.91
N ILE A 358 -17.22 -15.11 -2.46
CA ILE A 358 -16.02 -15.19 -3.29
C ILE A 358 -15.16 -16.35 -2.81
N VAL A 359 -14.66 -17.13 -3.77
CA VAL A 359 -13.55 -18.06 -3.55
C VAL A 359 -12.35 -17.53 -4.32
N LEU A 360 -11.29 -17.14 -3.60
CA LEU A 360 -9.99 -16.79 -4.16
C LEU A 360 -9.06 -18.00 -4.09
N VAL A 361 -8.38 -18.31 -5.18
CA VAL A 361 -7.36 -19.36 -5.25
C VAL A 361 -6.07 -18.79 -5.83
N CYS A 362 -4.92 -19.10 -5.23
CA CYS A 362 -3.61 -18.91 -5.83
C CYS A 362 -2.94 -20.28 -6.00
N SER A 363 -2.48 -20.58 -7.22
CA SER A 363 -1.72 -21.80 -7.54
C SER A 363 -0.24 -21.48 -7.67
N TYR A 364 0.60 -22.39 -7.18
CA TYR A 364 2.05 -22.23 -7.09
C TYR A 364 2.75 -23.29 -7.94
N GLY A 365 3.82 -22.89 -8.63
CA GLY A 365 4.68 -23.81 -9.35
C GLY A 365 5.42 -24.79 -8.43
N THR A 366 6.00 -25.84 -9.02
CA THR A 366 6.92 -26.74 -8.31
C THR A 366 8.25 -26.03 -8.01
N ALA A 367 9.00 -26.41 -6.97
CA ALA A 367 8.77 -27.54 -6.05
C ALA A 367 7.82 -27.19 -4.90
N HIS A 368 6.97 -28.12 -4.46
CA HIS A 368 6.03 -27.89 -3.37
C HIS A 368 6.65 -28.15 -1.99
N ILE A 369 6.07 -27.52 -0.96
CA ILE A 369 6.45 -27.69 0.45
C ILE A 369 6.30 -29.14 0.92
N GLN A 370 7.15 -29.56 1.84
CA GLN A 370 7.13 -30.91 2.43
C GLN A 370 7.48 -30.87 3.91
N PRO A 371 6.94 -31.81 4.72
CA PRO A 371 7.36 -31.96 6.11
C PRO A 371 8.84 -32.30 6.21
N ASN A 372 9.51 -31.72 7.19
CA ASN A 372 10.93 -31.89 7.52
C ASN A 372 11.89 -31.36 6.44
N THR A 373 11.40 -30.53 5.52
CA THR A 373 12.21 -29.83 4.52
C THR A 373 12.11 -28.33 4.79
N PRO A 374 13.22 -27.60 4.98
CA PRO A 374 13.17 -26.15 5.20
C PRO A 374 12.55 -25.43 4.00
N ILE A 375 11.73 -24.40 4.26
CA ILE A 375 11.11 -23.60 3.18
C ILE A 375 12.09 -22.62 2.53
N TYR A 376 13.23 -22.32 3.16
CA TYR A 376 14.33 -21.53 2.62
C TYR A 376 15.64 -21.83 3.38
N THR A 377 16.78 -21.37 2.86
CA THR A 377 18.09 -21.49 3.50
C THR A 377 18.37 -20.27 4.38
N GLU A 378 18.50 -20.46 5.70
CA GLU A 378 18.86 -19.37 6.62
C GLU A 378 20.23 -18.76 6.26
N GLY A 379 20.31 -17.43 6.19
CA GLY A 379 21.53 -16.69 5.86
C GLY A 379 21.24 -15.23 5.57
N ARG A 380 22.25 -14.43 5.19
CA ARG A 380 21.99 -13.03 4.85
C ARG A 380 21.23 -12.98 3.52
N PRO A 381 20.32 -12.00 3.34
CA PRO A 381 19.62 -11.83 2.08
C PRO A 381 20.58 -11.87 0.90
N CYS A 382 20.18 -12.64 -0.12
CA CYS A 382 20.92 -12.82 -1.37
C CYS A 382 22.31 -13.49 -1.32
N ASP A 383 22.77 -14.04 -0.18
CA ASP A 383 24.09 -14.71 -0.06
C ASP A 383 24.32 -15.82 -1.11
N THR A 384 23.26 -16.41 -1.67
CA THR A 384 23.34 -17.47 -2.69
C THR A 384 23.17 -16.97 -4.14
N CYS A 385 22.89 -15.68 -4.34
CA CYS A 385 22.52 -15.09 -5.62
C CYS A 385 23.02 -13.64 -5.76
N ASN A 386 24.22 -13.35 -5.26
CA ASN A 386 24.78 -11.99 -5.19
C ASN A 386 24.63 -11.16 -6.48
N ASN A 387 24.81 -11.80 -7.66
CA ASN A 387 24.78 -11.11 -8.95
C ASN A 387 23.36 -10.96 -9.54
N THR A 388 22.36 -11.57 -8.92
CA THR A 388 20.96 -11.59 -9.37
C THR A 388 20.01 -11.22 -8.22
N CYS A 389 20.50 -10.47 -7.24
CA CYS A 389 19.71 -9.99 -6.11
C CYS A 389 18.79 -8.85 -6.56
N ALA A 390 17.49 -9.10 -6.55
CA ALA A 390 16.44 -8.11 -6.77
C ALA A 390 15.89 -7.62 -5.42
N TYR A 391 15.45 -6.36 -5.38
CA TYR A 391 14.83 -5.75 -4.18
C TYR A 391 15.70 -5.92 -2.91
N LYS A 392 17.03 -5.96 -3.09
CA LYS A 392 18.05 -6.17 -2.04
C LYS A 392 17.85 -7.42 -1.16
N SER A 393 16.93 -8.33 -1.51
CA SER A 393 16.53 -9.45 -0.65
C SER A 393 16.04 -10.71 -1.37
N LEU A 394 15.73 -10.63 -2.67
CA LEU A 394 15.13 -11.73 -3.44
C LEU A 394 16.04 -12.18 -4.60
N CYS A 395 16.23 -13.49 -4.76
CA CYS A 395 17.02 -14.07 -5.83
C CYS A 395 16.25 -14.14 -7.15
N ASN A 396 16.65 -13.37 -8.15
CA ASN A 396 16.15 -13.45 -9.52
C ASN A 396 16.85 -14.56 -10.30
N ARG A 397 16.41 -15.81 -10.09
CA ARG A 397 16.97 -16.98 -10.77
C ARG A 397 16.26 -17.22 -12.10
N THR A 398 16.94 -16.97 -13.21
CA THR A 398 16.47 -17.43 -14.54
C THR A 398 16.79 -18.92 -14.72
N MET A 399 16.00 -19.64 -15.52
CA MET A 399 16.15 -21.11 -15.66
C MET A 399 17.53 -21.59 -16.15
N SER A 400 18.41 -20.71 -16.67
CA SER A 400 19.78 -21.10 -17.02
C SER A 400 20.64 -21.49 -15.81
N GLU A 401 20.24 -21.11 -14.59
CA GLU A 401 20.97 -21.45 -13.35
C GLU A 401 20.40 -22.69 -12.64
N LEU A 402 19.16 -23.09 -12.93
CA LEU A 402 18.51 -24.27 -12.33
C LEU A 402 18.88 -25.60 -13.03
N GLU A 403 19.49 -25.56 -14.21
CA GLU A 403 19.95 -26.75 -14.95
C GLU A 403 21.41 -27.16 -14.65
N CYS A 404 22.13 -26.41 -13.79
CA CYS A 404 23.48 -26.76 -13.36
C CYS A 404 23.54 -27.16 -11.89
N HIS A 405 22.87 -28.25 -11.50
CA HIS A 405 23.30 -29.07 -10.35
C HIS A 405 22.83 -30.53 -10.45
#